data_AF-A0A919SV09-F1
#
_entry.id   AF-A0A919SV09-F1
#
_cell.length_a   1.000
_cell.length_b   1.000
_cell.length_c   1.000
_cell.angle_alpha   90.00
_cell.angle_beta   90.00
_cell.angle_gamma   90.00
#
_symmetry.space_group_name_H-M   'P 1'
#
loop_
_entity.id
_entity.type
_entity.pdbx_description
1 polymer ?
#
loop_
_entity_poly.entity_id
_entity_poly.type
_entity_poly.pdbx_seq_one_letter_code
_entity_poly.pdbx_strand_id
1 'polypeptide(L)' 'MIYLAGPVDESLMARLEEHGGRRVSQGQYWDRWGVTVEDPDGYRLVLSTRSWSSA' A
#
# COMPACT_ATOMS: atom_id res chain seq x y z
N MET A 1 -4.01 -4.55 5.46
CA MET A 1 -2.89 -3.60 5.66
C MET A 1 -1.63 -4.40 5.93
N ILE A 2 -0.50 -4.00 5.33
CA ILE A 2 0.81 -4.64 5.50
C ILE A 2 1.80 -3.56 5.95
N TYR A 3 2.65 -3.89 6.94
CA TYR A 3 3.73 -3.03 7.42
C TYR A 3 5.05 -3.48 6.79
N LEU A 4 5.69 -2.60 6.03
CA LEU A 4 6.95 -2.89 5.34
C LEU A 4 8.18 -2.53 6.16
N ALA A 5 8.02 -1.75 7.25
CA ALA A 5 9.13 -1.20 8.03
C ALA A 5 10.17 -0.47 7.16
N GLY A 6 9.73 0.18 6.09
CA GLY A 6 10.56 0.83 5.08
C GLY A 6 9.74 1.41 3.93
N PRO A 7 10.37 2.12 2.98
CA PRO A 7 9.66 2.67 1.82
C PRO A 7 9.01 1.56 0.98
N VAL A 8 7.91 1.91 0.30
CA VAL A 8 7.29 1.00 -0.68
C VAL A 8 8.22 0.90 -1.89
N ASP A 9 8.62 -0.33 -2.25
CA ASP A 9 9.47 -0.57 -3.41
C ASP A 9 8.69 -0.32 -4.71
N GLU A 10 9.26 0.46 -5.64
CA GLU A 10 8.60 0.78 -6.91
C GLU A 10 8.44 -0.45 -7.82
N SER A 11 9.31 -1.46 -7.73
CA SER A 11 9.15 -2.71 -8.48
C SER A 11 7.98 -3.56 -7.96
N LEU A 12 7.72 -3.50 -6.65
CA LEU A 12 6.52 -4.09 -6.07
C LEU A 12 5.27 -3.36 -6.59
N MET A 13 5.31 -2.03 -6.62
CA MET A 13 4.21 -1.23 -7.15
C MET A 13 3.93 -1.50 -8.62
N ALA A 14 4.97 -1.55 -9.45
CA ALA A 14 4.85 -1.87 -10.88
C ALA A 14 4.17 -3.23 -11.09
N ARG A 15 4.57 -4.26 -10.33
CA ARG A 15 3.92 -5.58 -10.40
C ARG A 15 2.44 -5.54 -10.00
N LEU A 16 2.11 -4.79 -8.95
CA LEU A 16 0.72 -4.64 -8.53
C LEU A 16 -0.10 -3.97 -9.64
N GLU A 17 0.45 -2.94 -10.28
CA GLU A 17 -0.20 -2.24 -11.40
C GLU A 17 -0.33 -3.13 -12.65
N GLU A 18 0.70 -3.91 -13.00
CA GLU A 18 0.68 -4.88 -14.11
C GLU A 18 -0.40 -5.96 -13.93
N HIS A 19 -0.72 -6.32 -12.68
CA HIS A 19 -1.75 -7.29 -12.35
C HIS A 19 -3.12 -6.67 -12.05
N GLY A 20 -3.35 -5.41 -12.45
CA GLY A 20 -4.66 -4.74 -12.37
C GLY A 20 -4.91 -3.95 -11.10
N GLY A 21 -3.92 -3.86 -10.20
CA GLY A 21 -3.98 -2.98 -9.04
C GLY A 21 -3.91 -1.51 -9.43
N ARG A 22 -4.67 -0.68 -8.73
CA ARG A 22 -4.68 0.77 -8.96
C ARG A 22 -4.32 1.52 -7.70
N ARG A 23 -3.35 2.42 -7.78
CA ARG A 23 -3.06 3.38 -6.70
C ARG A 23 -4.29 4.27 -6.48
N VAL A 24 -4.77 4.31 -5.23
CA VAL A 24 -5.90 5.15 -4.80
C VAL A 24 -5.55 5.88 -3.52
N SER A 25 -6.13 7.07 -3.30
CA SER A 25 -6.07 7.72 -1.99
C SER A 25 -7.07 7.05 -1.05
N GLN A 26 -6.66 6.85 0.21
CA GLN A 26 -7.55 6.36 1.27
C GLN A 26 -7.74 7.39 2.40
N GLY A 27 -7.39 8.66 2.15
CA GLY A 27 -7.48 9.75 3.10
C GLY A 27 -6.14 10.10 3.75
N GLN A 28 -6.05 11.34 4.25
CA GLN A 28 -4.77 11.97 4.64
C GLN A 28 -3.90 11.14 5.60
N TYR A 29 -4.52 10.41 6.54
CA TYR A 29 -3.76 9.57 7.47
C TYR A 29 -3.04 8.42 6.77
N TRP A 30 -3.72 7.73 5.86
CA TRP A 30 -3.17 6.59 5.13
C TRP A 30 -2.14 7.05 4.10
N ASP A 31 -2.47 8.13 3.36
CA ASP A 31 -1.61 8.71 2.33
C ASP A 31 -0.29 9.27 2.91
N ARG A 32 -0.29 9.64 4.20
CA ARG A 32 0.92 10.08 4.91
C ARG A 32 1.91 8.94 5.19
N TRP A 33 1.42 7.73 5.41
CA TRP A 33 2.21 6.61 5.96
C TRP A 33 2.24 5.38 5.06
N GLY A 34 1.80 5.51 3.82
CA GLY A 34 1.75 4.38 2.90
C GLY A 34 1.06 4.70 1.58
N VAL A 35 0.92 3.64 0.77
CA VAL A 35 0.19 3.65 -0.50
C VAL A 35 -0.95 2.67 -0.40
N THR A 36 -2.12 3.06 -0.90
CA THR A 36 -3.25 2.14 -1.04
C THR A 36 -3.40 1.70 -2.48
N VAL A 37 -3.56 0.39 -2.67
CA VAL A 37 -3.86 -0.23 -3.96
C VAL A 37 -5.25 -0.86 -3.88
N GLU A 38 -6.11 -0.55 -4.85
CA GLU A 38 -7.39 -1.21 -5.06
C GLU A 38 -7.21 -2.28 -6.15
N ASP A 39 -7.63 -3.52 -5.88
CA ASP A 39 -7.59 -4.61 -6.85
C ASP A 39 -8.85 -4.65 -7.74
N PRO A 40 -8.88 -5.48 -8.81
CA PRO A 40 -10.04 -5.56 -9.71
C PRO A 40 -11.35 -6.00 -9.04
N ASP A 41 -11.26 -6.67 -7.89
CA ASP A 41 -12.42 -7.12 -7.10
C ASP A 41 -12.91 -6.03 -6.13
N GLY A 42 -12.20 -4.90 -6.05
CA GLY A 42 -12.55 -3.74 -5.24
C GLY A 42 -11.99 -3.77 -3.82
N TYR A 43 -11.13 -4.74 -3.48
CA TYR A 43 -10.46 -4.77 -2.18
C TYR A 43 -9.30 -3.79 -2.12
N ARG A 44 -9.06 -3.23 -0.93
CA ARG A 44 -8.00 -2.24 -0.69
C ARG A 44 -6.88 -2.79 0.17
N LEU A 45 -5.68 -2.77 -0.38
CA LEU A 45 -4.44 -3.11 0.29
C LEU A 45 -3.66 -1.83 0.62
N VAL A 46 -3.46 -1.55 1.90
CA VAL A 46 -2.56 -0.49 2.37
C VAL A 46 -1.17 -1.07 2.61
N LEU A 47 -0.16 -0.55 1.90
CA LEU A 47 1.26 -0.80 2.10
C LEU A 47 1.85 0.33 2.95
N SER A 48 2.06 0.07 4.24
CA SER A 48 2.55 1.08 5.17
C SER A 48 4.06 1.08 5.29
N THR A 49 4.65 2.27 5.31
CA THR A 49 6.08 2.46 5.55
C THR A 49 6.49 2.31 7.01
N ARG A 50 5.50 2.23 7.91
CA ARG A 50 5.71 2.06 9.34
C ARG A 50 6.14 0.62 9.65
N SER A 51 6.77 0.45 10.80
CA SER A 51 6.95 -0.85 11.45
C SER A 51 5.78 -1.13 12.40
N TRP A 52 5.43 -2.40 12.54
CA TRP A 52 4.58 -2.86 13.64
C TRP A 52 5.47 -3.11 14.86
N SER A 53 5.07 -2.59 16.02
CA SER A 53 5.68 -2.92 17.31
C SER A 53 4.56 -3.34 18.26
N SER A 54 4.75 -4.47 18.93
CA SER A 54 3.83 -5.00 19.94
C SER A 54 4.43 -4.98 21.35
N ALA A 55 5.44 -4.14 21.56
CA ALA A 55 6.13 -3.99 22.84
C ALA A 55 5.20 -3.42 23.93
#